data_AF-U9UNS1-F1
#
_entry.id   AF-U9UNS1-F1
#
_cell.length_a   1.000
_cell.length_b   1.000
_cell.length_c   1.000
_cell.angle_alpha   90.00
_cell.angle_beta   90.00
_cell.angle_gamma   90.00
#
_symmetry.space_group_name_H-M   'P 1'
#
loop_
_entity.id
_entity.type
_entity.pdbx_description
1 polymer ?
#
loop_
_entity_poly.entity_id
_entity_poly.type
_entity_poly.pdbx_seq_one_letter_code
_entity_poly.pdbx_strand_id
1 'polypeptide(L)'
;MKNLYEFKLILRGSRDGFTPSKFHEICDYQSRTISIIKAKGSNEILGGYNPIIWKVDGNYGTTKDSFMFFFKNKENVEENILSRVKDEKFAICDSSNSGPVFGGYELNLFNYDRNGSVQYPVYYESYRETCFFIVEEFEVFQIMKD
;
A
#
# COMPACT_ATOMS: atom_id res chain seq x y z
N MET A 1 27.79 6.98 6.83
CA MET A 1 26.99 6.65 5.62
C MET A 1 26.10 7.84 5.34
N LYS A 2 26.14 8.39 4.12
CA LYS A 2 25.15 9.37 3.67
C LYS A 2 23.91 8.58 3.26
N ASN A 3 22.76 8.83 3.88
CA ASN A 3 21.51 8.26 3.39
C ASN A 3 21.26 8.85 1.99
N LEU A 4 20.97 7.99 1.02
CA LEU A 4 20.70 8.41 -0.36
C LEU A 4 19.22 8.75 -0.57
N TYR A 5 18.38 8.47 0.44
CA TYR A 5 16.94 8.59 0.37
C TYR A 5 16.38 9.20 1.66
N GLU A 6 15.50 10.17 1.48
CA GLU A 6 14.66 10.77 2.52
C GLU A 6 13.24 10.21 2.39
N PHE A 7 12.63 9.85 3.52
CA PHE A 7 11.23 9.41 3.60
C PHE A 7 10.40 10.53 4.19
N LYS A 8 9.67 11.24 3.34
CA LYS A 8 8.78 12.32 3.75
C LYS A 8 7.40 11.76 4.05
N LEU A 9 6.99 11.81 5.32
CA LEU A 9 5.61 11.46 5.72
C LEU A 9 4.63 12.47 5.11
N ILE A 10 3.79 12.02 4.17
CA ILE A 10 2.79 12.86 3.51
C ILE A 10 1.39 12.65 4.07
N LEU A 11 1.04 11.42 4.46
CA LEU A 11 -0.27 11.08 5.03
C LEU A 11 -0.10 10.18 6.25
N ARG A 12 -0.87 10.46 7.31
CA ARG A 12 -1.03 9.59 8.49
C ARG A 12 -2.50 9.54 8.90
N GLY A 13 -3.07 8.34 9.01
CA GLY A 13 -4.49 8.14 9.32
C GLY A 13 -4.93 8.83 10.62
N SER A 14 -4.17 8.69 11.70
CA SER A 14 -4.47 9.36 12.97
C SER A 14 -4.36 10.89 12.95
N ARG A 15 -3.60 11.46 11.99
CA ARG A 15 -3.40 12.91 11.84
C ARG A 15 -4.41 13.52 10.87
N ASP A 16 -4.58 12.88 9.72
CA ASP A 16 -5.24 13.47 8.55
C ASP A 16 -6.64 12.87 8.33
N GLY A 17 -6.87 11.64 8.81
CA GLY A 17 -8.10 10.86 8.60
C GLY A 17 -7.88 9.61 7.75
N PHE A 18 -8.79 8.65 7.88
CA PHE A 18 -8.72 7.32 7.24
C PHE A 18 -9.62 7.19 6.00
N THR A 19 -9.96 8.30 5.32
CA THR A 19 -10.95 8.32 4.23
C THR A 19 -10.28 8.30 2.84
N PRO A 20 -10.98 7.88 1.75
CA PRO A 20 -10.41 7.86 0.41
C PRO A 20 -10.13 9.28 -0.02
N SER A 21 -11.10 10.15 0.26
CA SER A 21 -11.01 11.57 -0.03
C SER A 21 -9.73 12.16 0.54
N LYS A 22 -9.30 11.74 1.73
CA LYS A 22 -8.05 12.24 2.31
C LYS A 22 -6.81 11.65 1.65
N PHE A 23 -6.85 10.37 1.28
CA PHE A 23 -5.80 9.77 0.48
C PHE A 23 -5.64 10.50 -0.85
N HIS A 24 -6.72 10.69 -1.61
CA HIS A 24 -6.69 11.36 -2.90
C HIS A 24 -6.30 12.84 -2.81
N GLU A 25 -6.77 13.57 -1.79
CA GLU A 25 -6.37 14.96 -1.52
C GLU A 25 -4.83 15.11 -1.39
N ILE A 26 -4.16 14.11 -0.80
CA ILE A 26 -2.75 14.21 -0.41
C ILE A 26 -1.81 13.43 -1.34
N CYS A 27 -2.21 12.22 -1.76
CA CYS A 27 -1.37 11.25 -2.45
C CYS A 27 -1.54 11.24 -3.96
N ASP A 28 -2.64 11.78 -4.50
CA ASP A 28 -2.79 11.89 -5.96
C ASP A 28 -1.66 12.74 -6.54
N TYR A 29 -1.22 12.38 -7.75
CA TYR A 29 -0.08 12.99 -8.42
C TYR A 29 1.28 12.78 -7.73
N GLN A 30 1.32 12.12 -6.57
CA GLN A 30 2.57 11.70 -5.94
C GLN A 30 3.06 10.38 -6.53
N SER A 31 4.38 10.29 -6.72
CA SER A 31 5.08 9.08 -7.12
C SER A 31 6.11 8.66 -6.08
N ARG A 32 6.65 7.44 -6.23
CA ARG A 32 7.63 6.85 -5.30
C ARG A 32 7.12 6.88 -3.88
N THR A 33 5.91 6.38 -3.67
CA THR A 33 5.29 6.35 -2.35
C THR A 33 5.34 4.93 -1.77
N ILE A 34 5.57 4.82 -0.47
CA ILE A 34 5.38 3.58 0.28
C ILE A 34 4.21 3.76 1.25
N SER A 35 3.25 2.86 1.14
CA SER A 35 2.08 2.75 2.01
C SER A 35 2.35 1.71 3.08
N ILE A 36 2.20 2.07 4.36
CA ILE A 36 2.43 1.22 5.53
C ILE A 36 1.16 1.17 6.36
N ILE A 37 0.64 -0.03 6.61
CA ILE A 37 -0.64 -0.28 7.25
C ILE A 37 -0.41 -1.19 8.45
N LYS A 38 -0.89 -0.78 9.62
CA LYS A 38 -0.90 -1.60 10.83
C LYS A 38 -2.30 -2.17 11.04
N ALA A 39 -2.40 -3.50 11.11
CA ALA A 39 -3.66 -4.17 11.42
C ALA A 39 -3.96 -4.09 12.93
N LYS A 40 -5.22 -3.82 13.28
CA LYS A 40 -5.69 -3.69 14.66
C LYS A 40 -5.75 -5.04 15.35
N GLY A 41 -5.22 -5.10 16.57
CA GLY A 41 -5.23 -6.31 17.39
C GLY A 41 -4.16 -7.32 17.01
N SER A 42 -3.22 -6.97 16.13
CA SER A 42 -2.05 -7.77 15.80
C SER A 42 -0.80 -6.90 15.68
N ASN A 43 0.36 -7.54 15.56
CA ASN A 43 1.63 -6.87 15.24
C ASN A 43 1.89 -6.81 13.73
N GLU A 44 0.88 -7.13 12.92
CA GLU A 44 1.04 -7.25 11.49
C GLU A 44 1.17 -5.88 10.84
N ILE A 45 2.17 -5.77 9.97
CA ILE A 45 2.42 -4.61 9.12
C ILE A 45 2.33 -5.08 7.68
N LEU A 46 1.53 -4.39 6.89
CA LEU A 46 1.28 -4.71 5.50
C LEU A 46 1.26 -3.44 4.67
N GLY A 47 1.46 -3.56 3.37
CA GLY A 47 1.62 -2.37 2.55
C GLY A 47 2.20 -2.66 1.20
N GLY A 48 2.60 -1.59 0.52
CA GLY A 48 3.23 -1.70 -0.78
C GLY A 48 3.89 -0.40 -1.21
N TYR A 49 4.78 -0.54 -2.18
CA TYR A 49 5.49 0.55 -2.81
C TYR A 49 4.92 0.81 -4.20
N ASN A 50 4.52 2.05 -4.45
CA ASN A 50 4.13 2.52 -5.77
C ASN A 50 5.22 3.45 -6.35
N PRO A 51 5.96 3.04 -7.39
CA PRO A 51 6.97 3.88 -8.03
C PRO A 51 6.37 4.97 -8.94
N ILE A 52 5.18 4.76 -9.46
CA ILE A 52 4.53 5.64 -10.43
C ILE A 52 3.57 6.60 -9.72
N ILE A 53 3.01 7.53 -10.48
CA ILE A 53 2.02 8.49 -10.00
C ILE A 53 0.70 7.77 -9.66
N TRP A 54 0.10 8.08 -8.51
CA TRP A 54 -1.32 7.81 -8.26
C TRP A 54 -2.18 8.68 -9.19
N LYS A 55 -2.99 8.04 -10.03
CA LYS A 55 -3.89 8.69 -11.00
C LYS A 55 -5.28 8.91 -10.39
N VAL A 56 -6.17 9.54 -11.16
CA VAL A 56 -7.60 9.73 -10.82
C VAL A 56 -8.52 9.36 -12.02
N ASP A 57 -8.02 8.54 -12.94
CA ASP A 57 -8.70 8.12 -14.16
C ASP A 57 -9.39 6.75 -14.08
N GLY A 58 -9.26 6.04 -12.94
CA GLY A 58 -9.89 4.74 -12.72
C GLY A 58 -9.25 3.57 -13.47
N ASN A 59 -8.07 3.78 -14.07
CA ASN A 59 -7.35 2.76 -14.82
C ASN A 59 -6.27 2.08 -13.99
N TYR A 60 -5.68 1.04 -14.55
CA TYR A 60 -4.49 0.45 -13.99
C TYR A 60 -3.22 1.23 -14.36
N GLY A 61 -2.31 1.32 -13.41
CA GLY A 61 -0.96 1.83 -13.59
C GLY A 61 0.02 0.70 -13.91
N THR A 62 0.72 0.83 -15.04
CA THR A 62 1.70 -0.17 -15.48
C THR A 62 3.06 0.04 -14.81
N THR A 63 3.54 -0.96 -14.06
CA THR A 63 4.92 -0.95 -13.52
C THR A 63 5.37 -2.34 -13.06
N LYS A 64 6.65 -2.67 -13.25
CA LYS A 64 7.30 -3.86 -12.68
C LYS A 64 7.94 -3.62 -11.31
N ASP A 65 8.17 -2.35 -10.97
CA ASP A 65 8.99 -1.97 -9.81
C ASP A 65 8.15 -1.81 -8.53
N SER A 66 6.83 -2.03 -8.63
CA SER A 66 5.94 -2.12 -7.47
C SER A 66 6.17 -3.43 -6.72
N PHE A 67 5.90 -3.42 -5.42
CA PHE A 67 5.89 -4.62 -4.59
C PHE A 67 4.94 -4.42 -3.41
N MET A 68 4.36 -5.52 -2.94
CA MET A 68 3.63 -5.58 -1.68
C MET A 68 4.49 -6.27 -0.62
N PHE A 69 4.26 -5.93 0.64
CA PHE A 69 4.88 -6.61 1.76
C PHE A 69 3.85 -6.96 2.82
N PHE A 70 4.08 -8.10 3.49
CA PHE A 70 3.25 -8.59 4.58
C PHE A 70 4.17 -9.13 5.66
N PHE A 71 4.24 -8.42 6.78
CA PHE A 71 5.10 -8.73 7.91
C PHE A 71 4.25 -9.08 9.12
N LYS A 72 4.43 -10.28 9.68
CA LYS A 72 3.60 -10.72 10.81
C LYS A 72 4.04 -10.14 12.15
N ASN A 73 5.32 -10.21 12.42
CA ASN A 73 5.94 -9.59 13.58
C ASN A 73 7.44 -9.33 13.29
N LYS A 74 8.11 -8.60 14.18
CA LYS A 74 9.54 -8.26 14.02
C LYS A 74 10.49 -9.42 14.35
N GLU A 75 10.01 -10.46 15.03
CA GLU A 75 10.80 -11.58 15.55
C GLU A 75 10.87 -12.77 14.59
N ASN A 76 9.90 -12.89 13.68
CA ASN A 76 9.70 -14.02 12.78
C ASN A 76 9.78 -13.56 11.32
N VAL A 77 11.01 -13.25 10.91
CA VAL A 77 11.34 -12.73 9.58
C VAL A 77 11.10 -13.77 8.48
N GLU A 78 11.10 -15.06 8.81
CA GLU A 78 10.88 -16.15 7.86
C GLU A 78 9.45 -16.16 7.30
N GLU A 79 8.49 -15.64 8.07
CA GLU A 79 7.09 -15.50 7.64
C GLU A 79 6.80 -14.16 6.95
N ASN A 80 7.81 -13.29 6.81
CA ASN A 80 7.67 -12.02 6.09
C ASN A 80 7.64 -12.27 4.59
N ILE A 81 6.61 -11.74 3.94
CA ILE A 81 6.41 -11.87 2.50
C ILE A 81 6.76 -10.55 1.83
N LEU A 82 7.58 -10.63 0.78
CA LEU A 82 7.78 -9.58 -0.21
C LEU A 82 7.26 -10.07 -1.55
N SER A 83 6.12 -9.56 -1.98
CA SER A 83 5.43 -9.99 -3.19
C SER A 83 5.73 -9.01 -4.32
N ARG A 84 6.35 -9.48 -5.41
CA ARG A 84 6.67 -8.66 -6.59
C ARG A 84 5.57 -8.76 -7.63
N VAL A 85 5.52 -7.78 -8.52
CA VAL A 85 4.58 -7.78 -9.64
C VAL A 85 4.87 -8.94 -10.59
N LYS A 86 3.81 -9.66 -10.96
CA LYS A 86 3.78 -10.72 -11.97
C LYS A 86 3.21 -10.22 -13.30
N ASP A 87 2.20 -9.36 -13.27
CA ASP A 87 1.66 -8.69 -14.46
C ASP A 87 1.69 -7.17 -14.28
N GLU A 88 2.63 -6.55 -14.98
CA GLU A 88 2.92 -5.12 -14.87
C GLU A 88 1.71 -4.25 -15.17
N LYS A 89 0.82 -4.68 -16.09
CA LYS A 89 -0.31 -3.87 -16.55
C LYS A 89 -1.36 -3.61 -15.48
N PHE A 90 -1.36 -4.41 -14.41
CA PHE A 90 -2.35 -4.37 -13.34
C PHE A 90 -1.72 -4.09 -11.97
N ALA A 91 -0.49 -3.57 -11.95
CA ALA A 91 0.29 -3.43 -10.72
C ALA A 91 -0.34 -2.48 -9.69
N ILE A 92 -0.90 -1.36 -10.16
CA ILE A 92 -1.57 -0.35 -9.33
C ILE A 92 -2.98 -0.15 -9.87
N CYS A 93 -3.99 -0.19 -9.02
CA CYS A 93 -5.36 0.15 -9.41
C CYS A 93 -5.68 1.53 -8.89
N ASP A 94 -6.13 2.40 -9.78
CA ASP A 94 -6.71 3.68 -9.38
C ASP A 94 -8.20 3.50 -9.10
N SER A 95 -8.62 3.76 -7.87
CA SER A 95 -10.00 3.63 -7.41
C SER A 95 -10.35 4.81 -6.54
N SER A 96 -11.25 5.67 -7.03
CA SER A 96 -11.76 6.85 -6.32
C SER A 96 -12.44 6.56 -4.99
N ASN A 97 -12.82 5.31 -4.74
CA ASN A 97 -13.50 4.87 -3.52
C ASN A 97 -12.56 4.18 -2.52
N SER A 98 -11.28 4.04 -2.85
CA SER A 98 -10.28 3.31 -2.06
C SER A 98 -9.13 4.23 -1.67
N GLY A 99 -8.35 3.81 -0.67
CA GLY A 99 -7.04 4.43 -0.43
C GLY A 99 -6.02 3.85 -1.42
N PRO A 100 -4.85 3.38 -0.96
CA PRO A 100 -3.93 2.68 -1.85
C PRO A 100 -4.51 1.32 -2.29
N VAL A 101 -4.41 1.02 -3.58
CA VAL A 101 -4.78 -0.29 -4.15
C VAL A 101 -3.63 -0.84 -4.99
N PHE A 102 -3.17 -2.02 -4.62
CA PHE A 102 -2.15 -2.78 -5.33
C PHE A 102 -2.78 -4.00 -6.00
N GLY A 103 -2.38 -4.28 -7.24
CA GLY A 103 -2.99 -5.32 -8.05
C GLY A 103 -4.42 -4.96 -8.46
N GLY A 104 -5.22 -5.96 -8.78
CA GLY A 104 -6.67 -5.84 -8.90
C GLY A 104 -7.33 -6.08 -7.55
N TYR A 105 -7.09 -5.17 -6.59
CA TYR A 105 -7.57 -5.25 -5.21
C TYR A 105 -6.92 -6.33 -4.33
N GLU A 106 -5.70 -6.79 -4.69
CA GLU A 106 -4.96 -7.80 -3.92
C GLU A 106 -4.50 -7.30 -2.56
N LEU A 107 -4.12 -6.04 -2.48
CA LEU A 107 -4.09 -5.29 -1.23
C LEU A 107 -4.85 -4.00 -1.46
N ASN A 108 -5.90 -3.80 -0.69
CA ASN A 108 -6.67 -2.57 -0.75
C ASN A 108 -7.08 -2.12 0.64
N LEU A 109 -7.21 -0.81 0.79
CA LEU A 109 -7.74 -0.16 1.97
C LEU A 109 -9.14 0.36 1.60
N PHE A 110 -10.17 -0.27 2.19
CA PHE A 110 -11.56 0.09 2.03
C PHE A 110 -11.95 1.21 2.99
N ASN A 111 -12.85 2.07 2.54
CA ASN A 111 -13.01 3.37 3.15
C ASN A 111 -14.20 3.58 4.06
N TYR A 112 -15.00 2.55 4.26
CA TYR A 112 -16.00 2.56 5.31
C TYR A 112 -15.42 1.78 6.48
N ASP A 113 -15.28 2.46 7.63
CA ASP A 113 -14.93 1.87 8.94
C ASP A 113 -13.51 1.33 9.12
N ARG A 114 -12.51 1.93 8.46
CA ARG A 114 -11.09 1.52 8.58
C ARG A 114 -10.89 0.06 8.17
N ASN A 115 -11.60 -0.40 7.16
CA ASN A 115 -11.48 -1.78 6.67
C ASN A 115 -10.33 -1.90 5.65
N GLY A 116 -9.68 -3.03 5.62
CA GLY A 116 -8.76 -3.40 4.55
C GLY A 116 -8.93 -4.86 4.19
N SER A 117 -8.46 -5.24 3.01
CA SER A 117 -8.43 -6.64 2.62
C SER A 117 -7.17 -7.02 1.86
N VAL A 118 -6.81 -8.29 2.02
CA VAL A 118 -5.87 -9.00 1.18
C VAL A 118 -6.66 -10.04 0.40
N GLN A 119 -6.52 -10.06 -0.92
CA GLN A 119 -7.18 -11.02 -1.81
C GLN A 119 -6.16 -11.97 -2.45
N TYR A 120 -6.66 -13.00 -3.13
CA TYR A 120 -5.82 -13.96 -3.81
C TYR A 120 -4.93 -13.27 -4.86
N PRO A 121 -3.61 -13.55 -4.89
CA PRO A 121 -2.67 -12.90 -5.80
C PRO A 121 -2.85 -13.40 -7.24
N VAL A 122 -3.32 -12.51 -8.13
CA VAL A 122 -3.47 -12.75 -9.57
C VAL A 122 -2.32 -12.11 -10.34
N TYR A 123 -1.97 -10.87 -9.98
CA TYR A 123 -1.03 -9.97 -10.62
C TYR A 123 0.26 -9.76 -9.83
N TYR A 124 0.36 -10.30 -8.62
CA TYR A 124 1.61 -10.41 -7.85
C TYR A 124 1.99 -11.88 -7.59
N GLU A 125 3.24 -12.13 -7.21
CA GLU A 125 3.82 -13.47 -7.12
C GLU A 125 3.41 -14.29 -5.89
N SER A 126 3.19 -13.64 -4.73
CA SER A 126 3.23 -14.34 -3.44
C SER A 126 1.87 -14.52 -2.78
N TYR A 127 1.74 -15.66 -2.11
CA TYR A 127 0.55 -16.17 -1.45
C TYR A 127 0.57 -15.82 0.05
N ARG A 128 -0.27 -14.86 0.43
CA ARG A 128 -0.83 -14.78 1.78
C ARG A 128 -2.27 -15.27 1.71
N GLU A 129 -2.77 -15.85 2.80
CA GLU A 129 -4.20 -16.14 2.93
C GLU A 129 -5.04 -14.86 2.78
N THR A 130 -6.12 -14.95 2.00
CA THR A 130 -7.13 -13.90 1.88
C THR A 130 -7.66 -13.55 3.27
N CYS A 131 -7.68 -12.27 3.62
CA CYS A 131 -8.20 -11.82 4.90
C CYS A 131 -8.82 -10.43 4.82
N PHE A 132 -9.70 -10.15 5.78
CA PHE A 132 -10.19 -8.81 6.09
C PHE A 132 -9.59 -8.38 7.42
N PHE A 133 -9.26 -7.10 7.54
CA PHE A 133 -8.69 -6.54 8.76
C PHE A 133 -9.20 -5.13 9.01
N ILE A 134 -9.16 -4.72 10.28
CA ILE A 134 -9.37 -3.33 10.68
C ILE A 134 -8.01 -2.64 10.75
N VAL A 135 -7.90 -1.44 10.21
CA VAL A 135 -6.71 -0.59 10.25
C VAL A 135 -6.62 0.09 11.61
N GLU A 136 -5.51 -0.13 12.30
CA GLU A 136 -5.15 0.63 13.51
C GLU A 136 -4.50 1.96 13.14
N GLU A 137 -3.54 1.92 12.20
CA GLU A 137 -2.84 3.08 11.67
C GLU A 137 -2.47 2.85 10.21
N PHE A 138 -2.40 3.93 9.44
CA PHE A 138 -1.97 3.95 8.06
C PHE A 138 -1.08 5.16 7.79
N GLU A 139 0.08 4.94 7.19
CA GLU A 139 1.01 5.99 6.81
C GLU A 139 1.42 5.87 5.34
N VAL A 140 1.59 7.01 4.68
CA VAL A 140 2.19 7.08 3.34
C VAL A 140 3.40 7.98 3.39
N PHE A 141 4.53 7.45 2.94
CA PHE A 141 5.77 8.21 2.79
C PHE A 141 6.09 8.38 1.32
N GLN A 142 6.46 9.59 0.92
CA GLN A 142 7.09 9.84 -0.36
C GLN A 142 8.61 9.68 -0.22
N ILE A 143 9.21 8.92 -1.12
CA ILE A 143 10.65 8.68 -1.16
C ILE A 143 11.29 9.73 -2.06
N MET A 144 12.15 10.55 -1.47
CA MET A 144 12.94 11.57 -2.17
C MET A 144 14.40 11.14 -2.20
N LYS A 145 15.11 11.50 -3.27
CA LYS A 145 16.56 11.27 -3.36
C LYS A 145 17.27 12.50 -2.80
N ASP A 146 18.19 12.27 -1.86
CA ASP A 146 19.08 13.28 -1.26
C ASP A 146 20.21 13.73 -2.20
#